data_AF-A0A7Y4ZQE3-F1
#
_entry.id   AF-A0A7Y4ZQE3-F1
#
_cell.length_a   1.000
_cell.length_b   1.000
_cell.length_c   1.000
_cell.angle_alpha   90.00
_cell.angle_beta   90.00
_cell.angle_gamma   90.00
#
_symmetry.space_group_name_H-M   'P 1'
#
loop_
_entity.id
_entity.type
_entity.pdbx_description
1 polymer ?
#
loop_
_entity_poly.entity_id
_entity_poly.type
_entity_poly.pdbx_seq_one_letter_code
_entity_poly.pdbx_strand_id
1 'polypeptide(L)'
;MHGKFATAFALLFSSALVPAGCGGQAIAVPTDTSSSGGVDAGALALDADASLPPPAHEAGVDPNDGAPVRRTCTSNFGRGLSQTFGRLDGILVSVVPANHNGCNGDGTHVHLQVESGAATYDVAVNIDGLTAETAHAPLAAWADGWHPGASLDYPADLAVHAASFAPTNARTFEQRLSAANHVSIYATGYGPDGAHLVHRNGGGHDGAVVLDPLGPSAQFLVFRFPQQSF
;
A
#
# COMPACT_ATOMS: atom_id res chain seq x y z
N MET A 1 22.43 -53.89 -2.42
CA MET A 1 22.30 -53.66 -3.87
C MET A 1 22.17 -52.17 -4.08
N HIS A 2 23.16 -51.59 -4.77
CA HIS A 2 23.37 -50.16 -4.96
C HIS A 2 22.58 -49.65 -6.16
N GLY A 3 22.05 -48.42 -6.09
CA GLY A 3 21.50 -47.73 -7.25
C GLY A 3 21.26 -46.25 -6.97
N LYS A 4 22.31 -45.43 -7.13
CA LYS A 4 22.24 -43.96 -7.19
C LYS A 4 22.09 -43.56 -8.67
N PHE A 5 21.18 -42.64 -8.98
CA PHE A 5 21.20 -41.92 -10.25
C PHE A 5 21.19 -40.42 -9.97
N ALA A 6 22.29 -39.77 -10.35
CA ALA A 6 22.44 -38.33 -10.43
C ALA A 6 22.26 -37.94 -11.90
N THR A 7 21.60 -36.81 -12.17
CA THR A 7 21.67 -36.16 -13.49
C THR A 7 21.85 -34.67 -13.26
N ALA A 8 23.06 -34.21 -13.57
CA ALA A 8 23.43 -32.81 -13.64
C ALA A 8 23.07 -32.29 -15.04
N PHE A 9 22.47 -31.10 -15.11
CA PHE A 9 22.39 -30.34 -16.35
C PHE A 9 22.96 -28.94 -16.07
N ALA A 10 24.13 -28.69 -16.65
CA ALA A 10 24.78 -27.39 -16.65
C ALA A 10 24.37 -26.65 -17.91
N LEU A 11 23.99 -25.38 -17.78
CA LEU A 11 23.87 -24.46 -18.91
C LEU A 11 24.59 -23.15 -18.54
N LEU A 12 25.78 -23.02 -19.14
CA LEU A 12 26.56 -21.81 -19.24
C LEU A 12 25.91 -20.88 -20.27
N PHE A 13 25.65 -19.64 -19.90
CA PHE A 13 25.54 -18.54 -20.86
C PHE A 13 26.44 -17.39 -20.42
N SER A 14 27.51 -17.21 -21.21
CA SER A 14 28.39 -16.04 -21.22
C SER A 14 27.92 -15.04 -22.27
N SER A 15 28.37 -13.79 -22.12
CA SER A 15 28.38 -12.63 -23.06
C SER A 15 27.39 -11.52 -22.67
N ALA A 16 27.71 -10.23 -22.70
CA ALA A 16 28.94 -9.50 -23.01
C ALA A 16 28.85 -8.09 -22.40
N LEU A 17 30.01 -7.52 -22.07
CA LEU A 17 30.21 -6.13 -21.65
C LEU A 17 30.11 -5.20 -22.88
N VAL A 18 29.40 -4.07 -22.77
CA VAL A 18 29.53 -2.93 -23.70
C VAL A 18 29.73 -1.65 -22.88
N PRO A 19 30.88 -0.95 -23.04
CA PRO A 19 31.03 0.41 -22.55
C PRO A 19 30.76 1.42 -23.68
N ALA A 20 29.88 2.37 -23.42
CA ALA A 20 29.76 3.64 -24.13
C ALA A 20 29.67 4.72 -23.03
N GLY A 21 30.34 5.86 -23.06
CA GLY A 21 30.99 6.62 -24.12
C GLY A 21 30.74 8.09 -23.77
N CYS A 22 31.80 8.88 -23.65
CA CYS A 22 31.81 10.27 -23.19
C CYS A 22 31.06 11.27 -24.10
N GLY A 23 30.68 12.41 -23.51
CA GLY A 23 30.35 13.67 -24.19
C GLY A 23 28.94 14.12 -23.83
N GLY A 24 28.68 15.26 -23.16
CA GLY A 24 29.37 16.53 -23.12
C GLY A 24 28.42 17.58 -23.72
N GLN A 25 27.95 18.54 -22.92
CA GLN A 25 27.78 19.96 -23.28
C GLN A 25 27.16 20.73 -22.12
N ALA A 26 27.92 21.67 -21.58
CA ALA A 26 27.44 22.71 -20.68
C ALA A 26 26.86 23.84 -21.55
N ILE A 27 25.57 24.15 -21.36
CA ILE A 27 24.93 25.32 -21.95
C ILE A 27 25.15 26.50 -21.00
N ALA A 28 25.75 27.56 -21.52
CA ALA A 28 25.92 28.83 -20.83
C ALA A 28 24.56 29.48 -20.55
N VAL A 29 24.33 29.88 -19.31
CA VAL A 29 23.20 30.73 -18.90
C VAL A 29 23.59 32.18 -19.15
N PRO A 30 22.81 32.95 -19.93
CA PRO A 30 23.00 34.40 -20.00
C PRO A 30 22.52 35.05 -18.70
N THR A 31 23.41 35.82 -18.09
CA THR A 31 23.09 36.82 -17.08
C THR A 31 22.36 37.98 -17.74
N ASP A 32 21.11 38.22 -17.35
CA ASP A 32 20.42 39.47 -17.65
C ASP A 32 20.01 40.21 -16.37
N THR A 33 20.82 41.23 -16.08
CA THR A 33 20.44 42.61 -15.83
C THR A 33 19.24 42.88 -14.91
N SER A 34 19.58 43.28 -13.69
CA SER A 34 18.77 44.05 -12.76
C SER A 34 18.08 45.25 -13.42
N SER A 35 16.79 45.42 -13.16
CA SER A 35 16.11 46.71 -13.23
C SER A 35 15.22 46.87 -12.01
N SER A 36 15.64 47.78 -11.14
CA SER A 36 14.94 48.27 -9.97
C SER A 36 13.75 49.15 -10.36
N GLY A 37 12.58 48.89 -9.77
CA GLY A 37 11.41 49.77 -9.85
C GLY A 37 10.29 49.25 -8.96
N GLY A 38 10.23 49.72 -7.72
CA GLY A 38 9.20 49.36 -6.75
C GLY A 38 7.87 50.05 -6.98
N VAL A 39 6.80 49.41 -6.50
CA VAL A 39 5.64 50.04 -5.84
C VAL A 39 5.03 49.03 -4.85
N ASP A 40 4.87 49.46 -3.61
CA ASP A 40 4.13 48.78 -2.55
C ASP A 40 2.63 48.70 -2.89
N ALA A 41 2.05 47.51 -2.76
CA ALA A 41 0.65 47.34 -2.34
C ALA A 41 0.48 45.93 -1.78
N GLY A 42 0.23 45.85 -0.47
CA GLY A 42 0.03 44.60 0.25
C GLY A 42 -1.14 43.79 -0.34
N ALA A 43 -0.81 42.64 -0.90
CA ALA A 43 -1.72 41.53 -1.02
C ALA A 43 -1.30 40.52 0.06
N LEU A 44 -2.17 40.39 1.07
CA LEU A 44 -2.09 39.37 2.10
C LEU A 44 -1.86 38.01 1.42
N ALA A 45 -0.75 37.37 1.79
CA ALA A 45 -0.53 35.95 1.52
C ALA A 45 -1.69 35.17 2.14
N LEU A 46 -2.63 34.75 1.29
CA LEU A 46 -3.52 33.66 1.61
C LEU A 46 -2.73 32.39 1.32
N ASP A 47 -2.05 31.91 2.36
CA ASP A 47 -1.65 30.50 2.47
C ASP A 47 -2.92 29.65 2.37
N ALA A 48 -3.29 29.30 1.16
CA ALA A 48 -4.31 28.30 0.88
C ALA A 48 -3.64 26.92 0.78
N ASP A 49 -2.89 26.52 1.80
CA ASP A 49 -2.67 25.09 2.10
C ASP A 49 -3.68 24.62 3.15
N ALA A 50 -4.95 24.93 2.88
CA ALA A 50 -6.03 24.12 3.40
C ALA A 50 -6.28 23.04 2.34
N SER A 51 -5.40 22.02 2.29
CA SER A 51 -5.86 20.70 1.87
C SER A 51 -7.07 20.39 2.74
N LEU A 52 -8.26 20.60 2.16
CA LEU A 52 -9.50 20.20 2.80
C LEU A 52 -9.28 18.75 3.25
N PRO A 53 -9.60 18.42 4.52
CA PRO A 53 -9.57 17.02 4.92
C PRO A 53 -10.38 16.24 3.88
N PRO A 54 -9.90 15.07 3.42
CA PRO A 54 -10.69 14.23 2.53
C PRO A 54 -12.08 14.08 3.15
N PRO A 55 -13.15 14.07 2.33
CA PRO A 55 -14.52 14.03 2.85
C PRO A 55 -14.57 12.98 3.96
N ALA A 56 -15.00 13.40 5.16
CA ALA A 56 -15.28 12.48 6.23
C ALA A 56 -16.21 11.43 5.65
N HIS A 57 -15.77 10.17 5.66
CA HIS A 57 -16.56 9.11 5.05
C HIS A 57 -17.81 8.94 5.90
N GLU A 58 -18.92 9.48 5.41
CA GLU A 58 -20.29 9.13 5.78
C GLU A 58 -20.71 7.81 5.10
N ALA A 59 -19.74 7.00 4.65
CA ALA A 59 -20.00 5.57 4.48
C ALA A 59 -20.31 5.08 5.90
N GLY A 60 -21.60 4.87 6.18
CA GLY A 60 -22.07 4.56 7.51
C GLY A 60 -21.27 3.39 8.05
N VAL A 61 -20.43 3.67 9.06
CA VAL A 61 -19.72 2.65 9.83
C VAL A 61 -20.74 1.59 10.17
N ASP A 62 -20.44 0.34 9.79
CA ASP A 62 -21.37 -0.75 10.09
C ASP A 62 -21.63 -0.73 11.60
N PRO A 63 -22.88 -0.73 12.07
CA PRO A 63 -23.18 -0.65 13.50
C PRO A 63 -22.59 -1.82 14.30
N ASN A 64 -22.19 -2.90 13.63
CA ASN A 64 -21.52 -4.05 14.22
C ASN A 64 -19.98 -3.97 14.15
N ASP A 65 -19.40 -2.99 13.43
CA ASP A 65 -17.94 -2.83 13.31
C ASP A 65 -17.31 -2.45 14.66
N GLY A 66 -18.03 -1.65 15.47
CA GLY A 66 -17.54 -1.16 16.75
C GLY A 66 -16.48 -0.07 16.61
N ALA A 67 -16.08 0.55 17.73
CA ALA A 67 -15.04 1.57 17.72
C ALA A 67 -13.64 0.94 17.65
N PRO A 68 -12.69 1.54 16.91
CA PRO A 68 -11.32 1.03 16.84
C PRO A 68 -10.64 1.06 18.20
N VAL A 69 -10.05 -0.07 18.61
CA VAL A 69 -9.24 -0.18 19.83
C VAL A 69 -7.77 -0.32 19.45
N ARG A 70 -7.06 0.80 19.40
CA ARG A 70 -5.62 0.82 19.10
C ARG A 70 -4.79 0.41 20.31
N ARG A 71 -3.67 -0.25 20.04
CA ARG A 71 -2.67 -0.73 21.02
C ARG A 71 -1.29 -0.22 20.61
N THR A 72 -0.34 -0.24 21.54
CA THR A 72 1.06 -0.03 21.19
C THR A 72 1.50 -1.11 20.21
N CYS A 73 2.26 -0.72 19.19
CA CYS A 73 2.80 -1.66 18.23
C CYS A 73 3.69 -2.73 18.91
N THR A 74 3.78 -3.90 18.29
CA THR A 74 4.60 -5.03 18.75
C THR A 74 5.59 -5.48 17.68
N SER A 75 6.62 -6.22 18.10
CA SER A 75 7.49 -7.02 17.20
C SER A 75 7.33 -8.52 17.42
N ASN A 76 6.34 -8.93 18.23
CA ASN A 76 5.99 -10.33 18.45
C ASN A 76 4.77 -10.68 17.61
N PHE A 77 5.01 -11.33 16.49
CA PHE A 77 3.99 -11.63 15.49
C PHE A 77 3.60 -13.11 15.48
N GLY A 78 2.44 -13.38 14.89
CA GLY A 78 1.91 -14.71 14.68
C GLY A 78 2.72 -15.54 13.68
N ARG A 79 2.23 -16.75 13.41
CA ARG A 79 2.88 -17.69 12.47
C ARG A 79 1.88 -18.36 11.51
N GLY A 80 0.80 -17.67 11.18
CA GLY A 80 -0.36 -18.22 10.46
C GLY A 80 -0.44 -17.88 8.97
N LEU A 81 0.40 -16.98 8.45
CA LEU A 81 0.34 -16.56 7.05
C LEU A 81 1.19 -17.48 6.17
N SER A 82 0.62 -17.96 5.07
CA SER A 82 1.36 -18.69 4.02
C SER A 82 2.11 -17.74 3.10
N GLN A 83 3.08 -18.26 2.34
CA GLN A 83 3.83 -17.50 1.33
C GLN A 83 3.09 -17.38 -0.01
N THR A 84 1.79 -17.06 0.04
CA THR A 84 0.92 -17.01 -1.14
C THR A 84 0.12 -15.72 -1.13
N PHE A 85 -0.43 -15.34 -2.29
CA PHE A 85 -1.48 -14.32 -2.32
C PHE A 85 -2.73 -14.82 -1.60
N GLY A 86 -3.40 -13.92 -0.91
CA GLY A 86 -4.62 -14.20 -0.15
C GLY A 86 -5.20 -12.94 0.47
N ARG A 87 -6.18 -13.15 1.35
CA ARG A 87 -6.85 -12.09 2.11
C ARG A 87 -6.68 -12.31 3.60
N LEU A 88 -6.21 -11.31 4.33
CA LEU A 88 -6.19 -11.29 5.79
C LEU A 88 -7.38 -10.48 6.30
N ASP A 89 -8.30 -11.14 6.97
CA ASP A 89 -9.41 -10.50 7.68
C ASP A 89 -9.06 -10.43 9.17
N GLY A 90 -9.23 -9.26 9.78
CA GLY A 90 -8.94 -9.09 11.21
C GLY A 90 -9.27 -7.69 11.73
N ILE A 91 -8.81 -7.40 12.95
CA ILE A 91 -8.94 -6.11 13.62
C ILE A 91 -7.64 -5.31 13.47
N LEU A 92 -7.73 -4.07 13.01
CA LEU A 92 -6.57 -3.18 12.96
C LEU A 92 -6.20 -2.73 14.39
N VAL A 93 -5.10 -3.23 14.95
CA VAL A 93 -4.70 -2.91 16.33
C VAL A 93 -3.61 -1.86 16.42
N SER A 94 -2.78 -1.69 15.39
CA SER A 94 -1.81 -0.59 15.34
C SER A 94 -1.53 -0.19 13.89
N VAL A 95 -1.23 1.10 13.70
CA VAL A 95 -0.67 1.65 12.46
C VAL A 95 0.70 2.20 12.84
N VAL A 96 1.75 1.59 12.29
CA VAL A 96 3.14 2.01 12.49
C VAL A 96 3.48 2.99 11.36
N PRO A 97 3.71 4.27 11.67
CA PRO A 97 3.98 5.28 10.66
C PRO A 97 5.25 4.97 9.88
N ALA A 98 5.34 5.53 8.68
CA ALA A 98 6.58 5.52 7.94
C ALA A 98 7.71 6.24 8.71
N ASN A 99 8.94 5.74 8.57
CA ASN A 99 10.13 6.18 9.30
C ASN A 99 10.08 5.94 10.82
N HIS A 100 9.18 5.10 11.31
CA HIS A 100 9.16 4.69 12.72
C HIS A 100 10.32 3.72 13.03
N ASN A 101 11.03 3.95 14.15
CA ASN A 101 12.17 3.13 14.56
C ASN A 101 11.70 2.02 15.53
N GLY A 102 11.05 0.98 15.01
CA GLY A 102 10.57 -0.17 15.78
C GLY A 102 9.40 -0.88 15.11
N CYS A 103 8.96 -2.04 15.63
CA CYS A 103 7.74 -2.70 15.18
C CYS A 103 7.68 -2.96 13.66
N ASN A 104 8.83 -3.33 13.06
CA ASN A 104 9.06 -3.45 11.62
C ASN A 104 8.98 -2.17 10.78
N GLY A 105 8.76 -0.99 11.39
CA GLY A 105 8.69 0.27 10.68
C GLY A 105 9.95 0.55 9.83
N ASP A 106 9.70 1.04 8.62
CA ASP A 106 10.73 1.47 7.68
C ASP A 106 10.33 2.76 6.95
N GLY A 107 11.20 3.28 6.08
CA GLY A 107 10.98 4.57 5.40
C GLY A 107 10.10 4.50 4.14
N THR A 108 9.73 3.31 3.69
CA THR A 108 9.05 3.05 2.42
C THR A 108 7.65 2.47 2.59
N HIS A 109 7.30 2.07 3.81
CA HIS A 109 6.01 1.47 4.13
C HIS A 109 5.35 2.12 5.34
N VAL A 110 4.02 2.10 5.34
CA VAL A 110 3.22 2.13 6.58
C VAL A 110 2.92 0.68 6.93
N HIS A 111 3.22 0.28 8.17
CA HIS A 111 2.94 -1.08 8.62
C HIS A 111 1.61 -1.12 9.38
N LEU A 112 0.73 -2.03 8.97
CA LEU A 112 -0.52 -2.31 9.66
C LEU A 112 -0.32 -3.55 10.52
N GLN A 113 -0.65 -3.44 11.79
CA GLN A 113 -0.70 -4.59 12.68
C GLN A 113 -2.14 -5.04 12.81
N VAL A 114 -2.43 -6.21 12.27
CA VAL A 114 -3.77 -6.78 12.22
C VAL A 114 -3.83 -7.96 13.18
N GLU A 115 -4.71 -7.87 14.18
CA GLU A 115 -5.05 -8.99 15.04
C GLU A 115 -6.04 -9.90 14.31
N SER A 116 -5.67 -11.18 14.19
CA SER A 116 -6.54 -12.21 13.68
C SER A 116 -6.36 -13.49 14.51
N GLY A 117 -7.47 -14.07 14.93
CA GLY A 117 -7.51 -15.08 15.97
C GLY A 117 -6.88 -14.56 17.28
N ALA A 118 -5.81 -15.23 17.73
CA ALA A 118 -5.08 -14.88 18.95
C ALA A 118 -3.69 -14.30 18.66
N ALA A 119 -3.42 -13.86 17.43
CA ALA A 119 -2.11 -13.39 17.00
C ALA A 119 -2.19 -12.08 16.23
N THR A 120 -1.08 -11.34 16.22
CA THR A 120 -0.92 -10.10 15.45
C THR A 120 -0.02 -10.37 14.25
N TYR A 121 -0.37 -9.84 13.09
CA TYR A 121 0.40 -9.96 11.85
C TYR A 121 0.81 -8.58 11.35
N ASP A 122 2.01 -8.53 10.76
CA ASP A 122 2.57 -7.32 10.17
C ASP A 122 2.25 -7.24 8.68
N VAL A 123 1.65 -6.13 8.23
CA VAL A 123 1.35 -5.89 6.82
C VAL A 123 2.05 -4.61 6.38
N ALA A 124 3.03 -4.72 5.50
CA ALA A 124 3.70 -3.57 4.92
C ALA A 124 2.92 -3.06 3.69
N VAL A 125 2.57 -1.76 3.70
CA VAL A 125 1.85 -1.09 2.60
C VAL A 125 2.73 0.00 2.00
N ASN A 126 2.96 -0.06 0.68
CA ASN A 126 3.76 0.93 -0.04
C ASN A 126 3.11 2.30 -0.02
N ILE A 127 3.91 3.33 0.25
CA ILE A 127 3.47 4.74 0.31
C ILE A 127 4.15 5.64 -0.72
N ASP A 128 5.02 5.08 -1.56
CA ASP A 128 5.71 5.76 -2.65
C ASP A 128 4.96 5.67 -4.00
N GLY A 129 3.71 5.19 -3.96
CA GLY A 129 2.86 4.98 -5.12
C GLY A 129 1.75 6.01 -5.30
N LEU A 130 0.82 5.66 -6.19
CA LEU A 130 -0.45 6.32 -6.42
C LEU A 130 -1.56 5.48 -5.76
N THR A 131 -2.63 6.13 -5.30
CA THR A 131 -3.81 5.45 -4.74
C THR A 131 -5.09 5.84 -5.44
N ALA A 132 -6.06 4.94 -5.40
CA ALA A 132 -7.46 5.23 -5.66
C ALA A 132 -8.31 4.65 -4.53
N GLU A 133 -9.50 5.20 -4.36
CA GLU A 133 -10.52 4.66 -3.47
C GLU A 133 -11.78 4.33 -4.28
N THR A 134 -12.42 3.21 -3.96
CA THR A 134 -13.70 2.86 -4.58
C THR A 134 -14.60 2.17 -3.56
N ALA A 135 -15.88 2.51 -3.60
CA ALA A 135 -16.91 1.83 -2.82
C ALA A 135 -17.37 0.59 -3.60
N HIS A 136 -17.35 -0.57 -2.95
CA HIS A 136 -17.76 -1.82 -3.57
C HIS A 136 -18.38 -2.78 -2.54
N ALA A 137 -19.27 -3.66 -2.97
CA ALA A 137 -19.72 -4.75 -2.11
C ALA A 137 -18.52 -5.66 -1.76
N PRO A 138 -18.44 -6.23 -0.55
CA PRO A 138 -17.38 -7.18 -0.22
C PRO A 138 -17.32 -8.33 -1.24
N LEU A 139 -16.13 -8.61 -1.79
CA LEU A 139 -15.94 -9.67 -2.80
C LEU A 139 -16.11 -11.09 -2.21
N ALA A 140 -15.96 -11.21 -0.89
CA ALA A 140 -16.36 -12.35 -0.10
C ALA A 140 -16.71 -11.88 1.31
N ALA A 141 -17.58 -12.61 2.00
CA ALA A 141 -17.96 -12.30 3.37
C ALA A 141 -16.72 -12.22 4.28
N TRP A 142 -16.70 -11.24 5.16
CA TRP A 142 -15.65 -11.10 6.15
C TRP A 142 -15.69 -12.29 7.12
N ALA A 143 -14.54 -12.89 7.37
CA ALA A 143 -14.38 -13.94 8.37
C ALA A 143 -12.98 -13.85 8.94
N ASP A 144 -12.82 -13.62 10.25
CA ASP A 144 -11.50 -13.54 10.88
C ASP A 144 -10.56 -14.67 10.42
N GLY A 145 -9.36 -14.32 9.93
CA GLY A 145 -8.36 -15.29 9.51
C GLY A 145 -7.60 -14.94 8.25
N TRP A 146 -6.66 -15.82 7.91
CA TRP A 146 -5.94 -15.82 6.64
C TRP A 146 -6.65 -16.73 5.62
N HIS A 147 -6.99 -16.17 4.47
CA HIS A 147 -7.72 -16.81 3.38
C HIS A 147 -6.82 -16.96 2.15
N PRO A 148 -6.00 -18.02 2.07
CA PRO A 148 -5.17 -18.26 0.90
C PRO A 148 -6.04 -18.57 -0.32
N GLY A 149 -5.62 -18.11 -1.50
CA GLY A 149 -6.35 -18.35 -2.76
C GLY A 149 -7.51 -17.39 -3.02
N ALA A 150 -7.72 -16.38 -2.16
CA ALA A 150 -8.48 -15.20 -2.55
C ALA A 150 -7.83 -14.55 -3.79
N SER A 151 -8.62 -13.86 -4.61
CA SER A 151 -8.15 -13.12 -5.78
C SER A 151 -8.70 -11.70 -5.75
N LEU A 152 -7.95 -10.78 -6.37
CA LEU A 152 -8.39 -9.42 -6.65
C LEU A 152 -7.72 -8.91 -7.93
N ASP A 153 -8.52 -8.42 -8.87
CA ASP A 153 -8.08 -7.68 -10.05
C ASP A 153 -8.83 -6.35 -10.15
N TYR A 154 -8.09 -5.23 -10.17
CA TYR A 154 -8.75 -3.92 -10.11
C TYR A 154 -9.72 -3.65 -11.28
N PRO A 155 -9.38 -3.90 -12.56
CA PRO A 155 -10.34 -3.73 -13.64
C PRO A 155 -11.55 -4.67 -13.57
N ALA A 156 -11.31 -5.97 -13.35
CA ALA A 156 -12.37 -6.97 -13.43
C ALA A 156 -13.32 -6.93 -12.23
N ASP A 157 -12.79 -6.75 -11.02
CA ASP A 157 -13.58 -6.86 -9.79
C ASP A 157 -14.08 -5.50 -9.29
N LEU A 158 -13.33 -4.42 -9.53
CA LEU A 158 -13.60 -3.10 -8.94
C LEU A 158 -13.90 -2.00 -9.97
N ALA A 159 -13.76 -2.29 -11.27
CA ALA A 159 -13.80 -1.31 -12.36
C ALA A 159 -12.84 -0.11 -12.16
N VAL A 160 -11.71 -0.36 -11.48
CA VAL A 160 -10.68 0.65 -11.23
C VAL A 160 -9.56 0.50 -12.25
N HIS A 161 -9.25 1.59 -12.95
CA HIS A 161 -8.22 1.64 -14.00
C HIS A 161 -7.09 2.61 -13.63
N ALA A 162 -5.96 2.56 -14.34
CA ALA A 162 -4.78 3.36 -14.02
C ALA A 162 -5.07 4.88 -13.92
N ALA A 163 -6.00 5.39 -14.72
CA ALA A 163 -6.39 6.81 -14.73
C ALA A 163 -7.12 7.27 -13.45
N SER A 164 -7.66 6.35 -12.64
CA SER A 164 -8.37 6.65 -11.39
C SER A 164 -7.44 7.00 -10.22
N PHE A 165 -6.13 6.77 -10.37
CA PHE A 165 -5.17 6.91 -9.28
C PHE A 165 -4.55 8.30 -9.25
N ALA A 166 -4.36 8.82 -8.03
CA ALA A 166 -3.67 10.07 -7.76
C ALA A 166 -2.52 9.87 -6.76
N PRO A 167 -1.53 10.78 -6.71
CA PRO A 167 -0.50 10.73 -5.67
C PRO A 167 -1.10 10.75 -4.27
N THR A 168 -0.50 9.98 -3.36
CA THR A 168 -0.84 9.96 -1.94
C THR A 168 0.40 10.14 -1.09
N ASN A 169 0.22 10.19 0.23
CA ASN A 169 1.32 10.16 1.19
C ASN A 169 0.91 9.36 2.44
N ALA A 170 1.90 9.00 3.26
CA ALA A 170 1.69 8.25 4.49
C ALA A 170 0.64 8.87 5.41
N ARG A 171 0.68 10.20 5.60
CA ARG A 171 -0.25 10.91 6.48
C ARG A 171 -1.69 10.79 5.99
N THR A 172 -1.93 10.98 4.70
CA THR A 172 -3.28 10.82 4.12
C THR A 172 -3.77 9.39 4.35
N PHE A 173 -2.93 8.39 4.06
CA PHE A 173 -3.29 6.98 4.27
C PHE A 173 -3.58 6.66 5.75
N GLU A 174 -2.72 7.10 6.68
CA GLU A 174 -2.92 6.94 8.13
C GLU A 174 -4.22 7.58 8.62
N GLN A 175 -4.59 8.76 8.10
CA GLN A 175 -5.86 9.41 8.42
C GLN A 175 -7.06 8.57 7.98
N ARG A 176 -6.99 7.95 6.80
CA ARG A 176 -8.06 7.05 6.32
C ARG A 176 -8.25 5.85 7.24
N LEU A 177 -7.17 5.35 7.83
CA LEU A 177 -7.19 4.22 8.76
C LEU A 177 -7.65 4.60 10.18
N SER A 178 -7.79 5.90 10.50
CA SER A 178 -8.05 6.33 11.88
C SER A 178 -9.37 5.80 12.46
N ALA A 179 -10.40 5.66 11.63
CA ALA A 179 -11.73 5.18 12.02
C ALA A 179 -11.93 3.66 11.87
N ALA A 180 -11.06 2.98 11.12
CA ALA A 180 -11.28 1.58 10.74
C ALA A 180 -11.09 0.62 11.91
N ASN A 181 -12.08 -0.24 12.20
CA ASN A 181 -11.90 -1.32 13.17
C ASN A 181 -11.59 -2.65 12.47
N HIS A 182 -12.60 -3.27 11.83
CA HIS A 182 -12.37 -4.44 11.00
C HIS A 182 -11.76 -4.04 9.66
N VAL A 183 -10.83 -4.85 9.17
CA VAL A 183 -10.21 -4.68 7.87
C VAL A 183 -10.15 -6.01 7.13
N SER A 184 -10.13 -5.95 5.81
CA SER A 184 -9.64 -7.03 4.95
C SER A 184 -8.44 -6.53 4.15
N ILE A 185 -7.35 -7.28 4.15
CA ILE A 185 -6.13 -6.94 3.42
C ILE A 185 -5.89 -7.98 2.34
N TYR A 186 -5.93 -7.58 1.08
CA TYR A 186 -5.46 -8.40 -0.03
C TYR A 186 -3.96 -8.18 -0.20
N ALA A 187 -3.17 -9.25 -0.11
CA ALA A 187 -1.71 -9.16 -0.04
C ALA A 187 -1.05 -10.48 -0.41
N THR A 188 0.26 -10.45 -0.65
CA THR A 188 1.09 -11.66 -0.70
C THR A 188 1.77 -11.84 0.64
N GLY A 189 1.49 -12.97 1.31
CA GLY A 189 2.22 -13.31 2.53
C GLY A 189 3.70 -13.55 2.23
N TYR A 190 4.60 -13.00 3.06
CA TYR A 190 6.01 -13.40 3.05
C TYR A 190 6.28 -14.51 4.07
N GLY A 191 5.35 -14.70 5.01
CA GLY A 191 5.23 -15.85 5.90
C GLY A 191 6.38 -16.02 6.91
N PRO A 192 6.08 -16.44 8.15
CA PRO A 192 4.76 -16.79 8.68
C PRO A 192 4.05 -15.63 9.41
N ASP A 193 4.73 -14.51 9.57
CA ASP A 193 4.44 -13.39 10.48
C ASP A 193 3.81 -12.17 9.81
N GLY A 194 3.80 -12.12 8.48
CA GLY A 194 3.23 -10.98 7.78
C GLY A 194 3.07 -11.11 6.28
N ALA A 195 2.62 -10.01 5.70
CA ALA A 195 2.32 -9.85 4.29
C ALA A 195 2.82 -8.52 3.72
N HIS A 196 2.99 -8.49 2.41
CA HIS A 196 3.44 -7.33 1.64
C HIS A 196 2.73 -7.31 0.27
N LEU A 197 3.23 -6.50 -0.66
CA LEU A 197 2.67 -6.34 -2.01
C LEU A 197 1.21 -5.89 -2.00
N VAL A 198 0.89 -4.95 -1.10
CA VAL A 198 -0.42 -4.28 -1.04
C VAL A 198 -0.48 -3.20 -2.14
N HIS A 199 -0.38 -3.64 -3.40
CA HIS A 199 -0.48 -2.82 -4.61
C HIS A 199 -0.81 -3.70 -5.83
N ARG A 200 -1.06 -3.09 -7.01
CA ARG A 200 -1.27 -3.80 -8.27
C ARG A 200 -0.12 -4.76 -8.56
N ASN A 201 -0.42 -6.04 -8.79
CA ASN A 201 0.56 -7.04 -9.24
C ASN A 201 0.18 -7.72 -10.55
N GLY A 202 -1.07 -7.61 -11.02
CA GLY A 202 -1.51 -8.40 -12.18
C GLY A 202 -2.05 -9.76 -11.80
N GLY A 203 -2.70 -10.43 -12.77
CA GLY A 203 -3.03 -11.85 -12.68
C GLY A 203 -3.98 -12.24 -11.55
N GLY A 204 -4.84 -11.32 -11.08
CA GLY A 204 -5.74 -11.56 -9.96
C GLY A 204 -5.09 -11.50 -8.58
N HIS A 205 -3.88 -10.93 -8.47
CA HIS A 205 -3.13 -10.81 -7.21
C HIS A 205 -2.89 -9.36 -6.80
N ASP A 206 -3.83 -8.46 -7.12
CA ASP A 206 -3.70 -7.07 -6.72
C ASP A 206 -3.95 -6.91 -5.22
N GLY A 207 -3.08 -6.15 -4.57
CA GLY A 207 -3.19 -5.90 -3.14
C GLY A 207 -4.03 -4.67 -2.82
N ALA A 208 -4.82 -4.75 -1.75
CA ALA A 208 -5.71 -3.66 -1.33
C ALA A 208 -5.92 -3.68 0.17
N VAL A 209 -6.29 -2.53 0.72
CA VAL A 209 -6.82 -2.40 2.09
C VAL A 209 -8.31 -2.10 1.99
N VAL A 210 -9.13 -2.93 2.60
CA VAL A 210 -10.58 -2.79 2.62
C VAL A 210 -11.04 -2.32 3.98
N LEU A 211 -11.70 -1.17 4.02
CA LEU A 211 -12.34 -0.60 5.20
C LEU A 211 -13.83 -0.94 5.22
N ASP A 212 -14.42 -0.98 6.41
CA ASP A 212 -15.82 -1.31 6.64
C ASP A 212 -16.28 -2.63 5.96
N PRO A 213 -15.49 -3.73 6.05
CA PRO A 213 -15.75 -4.95 5.27
C PRO A 213 -17.00 -5.72 5.72
N LEU A 214 -17.60 -5.36 6.86
CA LEU A 214 -18.85 -5.93 7.37
C LEU A 214 -20.10 -5.33 6.70
N GLY A 215 -19.97 -4.10 6.19
CA GLY A 215 -21.07 -3.36 5.59
C GLY A 215 -21.35 -3.76 4.13
N PRO A 216 -22.50 -3.35 3.57
CA PRO A 216 -22.85 -3.62 2.18
C PRO A 216 -22.02 -2.81 1.16
N SER A 217 -21.24 -1.82 1.63
CA SER A 217 -20.46 -0.90 0.79
C SER A 217 -19.08 -0.65 1.41
N ALA A 218 -18.21 -1.64 1.32
CA ALA A 218 -16.83 -1.56 1.78
C ALA A 218 -16.02 -0.56 0.94
N GLN A 219 -15.03 0.09 1.54
CA GLN A 219 -14.13 1.01 0.84
C GLN A 219 -12.81 0.30 0.51
N PHE A 220 -12.54 0.10 -0.78
CA PHE A 220 -11.28 -0.46 -1.26
C PHE A 220 -10.28 0.67 -1.48
N LEU A 221 -9.24 0.71 -0.65
CA LEU A 221 -8.04 1.51 -0.87
C LEU A 221 -7.06 0.67 -1.68
N VAL A 222 -6.79 1.12 -2.91
CA VAL A 222 -5.94 0.39 -3.87
C VAL A 222 -4.71 1.21 -4.22
N PHE A 223 -3.60 0.53 -4.48
CA PHE A 223 -2.28 1.14 -4.69
C PHE A 223 -1.68 0.69 -6.02
N ARG A 224 -0.91 1.56 -6.68
CA ARG A 224 -0.08 1.22 -7.84
C ARG A 224 1.18 2.06 -7.89
N PHE A 225 2.23 1.56 -8.55
CA PHE A 225 3.38 2.38 -8.91
C PHE A 225 3.09 3.22 -10.17
N PRO A 226 3.69 4.42 -10.30
CA PRO A 226 3.44 5.31 -11.44
C PRO A 226 3.66 4.67 -12.81
N GLN A 227 4.60 3.73 -12.92
CA GLN A 227 4.99 3.06 -14.17
C GLN A 227 4.02 1.95 -14.60
N GLN A 228 3.09 1.53 -13.74
CA GLN A 228 2.14 0.46 -14.05
C GLN A 228 0.96 1.00 -14.88
N SER A 229 0.61 0.32 -15.97
CA SER A 229 -0.56 0.63 -16.80
C SER A 229 -1.50 -0.58 -16.91
N PHE A 230 -2.81 -0.32 -16.92
CA PHE A 230 -3.91 -1.29 -17.00
C PHE A 230 -5.26 -0.57 -17.13
#